data_AF-A0A2V2UPJ3-F1
#
_entry.id   AF-A0A2V2UPJ3-F1
#
_cell.length_a   1.000
_cell.length_b   1.000
_cell.length_c   1.000
_cell.angle_alpha   90.00
_cell.angle_beta   90.00
_cell.angle_gamma   90.00
#
_symmetry.space_group_name_H-M   'P 1'
#
loop_
_entity.id
_entity.type
_entity.pdbx_description
1 polymer ?
#
loop_
_entity_poly.entity_id
_entity_poly.type
_entity_poly.pdbx_seq_one_letter_code
_entity_poly.pdbx_strand_id
1 'polypeptide(L)'
;MALSTHRSVRVSPSAAEEWMMSLTAQGAIGTVNPENPSSVVSAIRFLLQMSIELNNHGNYVESVKCAESALLLRHVNEATVTPLLAPLIAEELIPRGRSRTVDQAEDLVLCCNNHAVAAFNEKQFLAAEFFLGKALFLTDLRGKEEANYFIGAESRRLQLRAATLNNLGCMEKRRQRLEESLGYLRQAVELEVSLDTTSRGSPSTYLNLCTF
;
A
#
# COMPACT_ATOMS: atom_id res chain seq x y z
N MET A 1 -40.35 -39.28 2.81
CA MET A 1 -38.96 -38.92 3.18
C MET A 1 -38.87 -37.40 3.17
N ALA A 2 -38.79 -36.78 4.35
CA ALA A 2 -38.79 -35.32 4.50
C ALA A 2 -37.36 -34.79 4.47
N LEU A 3 -37.11 -33.77 3.64
CA LEU A 3 -35.84 -33.07 3.51
C LEU A 3 -35.63 -32.13 4.73
N SER A 4 -34.56 -32.36 5.48
CA SER A 4 -34.10 -31.48 6.56
C SER A 4 -33.39 -30.26 5.96
N THR A 5 -33.98 -29.08 6.15
CA THR A 5 -33.37 -27.79 5.80
C THR A 5 -32.39 -27.38 6.90
N HIS A 6 -31.08 -27.46 6.62
CA HIS A 6 -30.06 -26.86 7.47
C HIS A 6 -30.24 -25.34 7.46
N ARG A 7 -30.74 -24.81 8.58
CA ARG A 7 -30.88 -23.39 8.85
C ARG A 7 -29.48 -22.82 9.08
N SER A 8 -28.92 -22.13 8.09
CA SER A 8 -27.70 -21.33 8.24
C SER A 8 -27.97 -20.27 9.32
N VAL A 9 -27.31 -20.42 10.46
CA VAL A 9 -27.32 -19.42 11.53
C VAL A 9 -26.47 -18.26 11.03
N ARG A 10 -27.12 -17.19 10.57
CA ARG A 10 -26.46 -15.89 10.41
C ARG A 10 -26.04 -15.44 11.81
N VAL A 11 -24.74 -15.49 12.08
CA VAL A 11 -24.16 -14.83 13.24
C VAL A 11 -24.20 -13.34 12.95
N SER A 12 -24.96 -12.61 13.76
CA SER A 12 -24.98 -11.14 13.72
C SER A 12 -23.62 -10.61 14.19
N PRO A 13 -23.04 -9.59 13.53
CA PRO A 13 -21.83 -8.97 14.02
C PRO A 13 -22.04 -8.41 15.43
N SER A 14 -21.02 -8.50 16.27
CA SER A 14 -20.97 -7.87 17.58
C SER A 14 -21.09 -6.34 17.45
N ALA A 15 -21.50 -5.65 18.52
CA ALA A 15 -21.60 -4.20 18.53
C ALA A 15 -20.26 -3.49 18.20
N ALA A 16 -19.12 -4.15 18.47
CA ALA A 16 -17.80 -3.66 18.08
C ALA A 16 -17.57 -3.79 16.57
N GLU A 17 -18.02 -4.88 15.95
CA GLU A 17 -17.98 -5.08 14.49
C GLU A 17 -18.96 -4.15 13.76
N GLU A 18 -20.16 -3.94 14.30
CA GLU A 18 -21.11 -2.95 13.75
C GLU A 18 -20.56 -1.51 13.85
N TRP A 19 -19.90 -1.17 14.96
CA TRP A 19 -19.22 0.12 15.13
C TRP A 19 -18.03 0.28 14.17
N MET A 20 -17.17 -0.74 14.03
CA MET A 20 -16.06 -0.73 13.05
C MET A 20 -16.55 -0.61 11.60
N MET A 21 -17.67 -1.26 11.26
CA MET A 21 -18.29 -1.14 9.93
C MET A 21 -18.94 0.23 9.69
N SER A 22 -19.29 0.97 10.75
CA SER A 22 -19.84 2.32 10.66
C SER A 22 -18.78 3.43 10.51
N LEU A 23 -17.56 3.17 10.97
CA LEU A 23 -16.43 4.10 10.89
C LEU A 23 -15.66 3.90 9.58
N THR A 24 -16.09 4.63 8.56
CA THR A 24 -15.32 4.67 7.31
C THR A 24 -14.09 5.56 7.46
N ALA A 25 -13.00 5.23 6.76
CA ALA A 25 -11.84 6.13 6.63
C ALA A 25 -12.26 7.56 6.23
N GLN A 26 -13.31 7.68 5.39
CA GLN A 26 -13.91 8.96 5.00
C GLN A 26 -14.49 9.75 6.17
N GLY A 27 -15.16 9.08 7.13
CA GLY A 27 -15.72 9.73 8.32
C GLY A 27 -14.65 10.23 9.28
N ALA A 28 -13.56 9.47 9.44
CA ALA A 28 -12.40 9.91 10.23
C ALA A 28 -11.71 11.13 9.60
N ILE A 29 -11.55 11.16 8.28
CA ILE A 29 -10.97 12.31 7.57
C ILE A 29 -11.89 13.54 7.64
N GLY A 30 -13.21 13.35 7.53
CA GLY A 30 -14.18 14.46 7.54
C GLY A 30 -14.32 15.19 8.88
N THR A 31 -13.81 14.63 9.97
CA THR A 31 -13.84 15.24 11.31
C THR A 31 -12.50 15.86 11.72
N VAL A 32 -11.49 15.80 10.84
CA VAL A 32 -10.16 16.40 11.07
C VAL A 32 -10.29 17.92 11.09
N ASN A 33 -9.82 18.55 12.16
CA ASN A 33 -9.51 19.98 12.13
C ASN A 33 -8.07 20.16 11.60
N PRO A 34 -7.87 20.63 10.36
CA PRO A 34 -6.54 20.76 9.75
C PRO A 34 -5.67 21.82 10.43
N GLU A 35 -6.27 22.78 11.14
CA GLU A 35 -5.54 23.83 11.87
C GLU A 35 -5.00 23.34 13.22
N ASN A 36 -5.44 22.16 13.68
CA ASN A 36 -4.99 21.57 14.94
C ASN A 36 -4.14 20.30 14.68
N PRO A 37 -2.80 20.38 14.82
CA PRO A 37 -1.92 19.24 14.59
C PRO A 37 -2.27 18.00 15.42
N SER A 38 -2.79 18.17 16.64
CA SER A 38 -3.20 17.04 17.49
C SER A 38 -4.44 16.32 16.95
N SER A 39 -5.35 17.06 16.29
CA SER A 39 -6.50 16.47 15.57
C SER A 39 -6.02 15.62 14.39
N VAL A 40 -5.02 16.11 13.64
CA VAL A 40 -4.42 15.38 12.52
C VAL A 40 -3.71 14.12 13.01
N VAL A 41 -2.91 14.20 14.07
CA VAL A 41 -2.26 13.01 14.71
C VAL A 41 -3.30 11.98 15.15
N SER A 42 -4.42 12.42 15.73
CA SER A 42 -5.47 11.52 16.18
C SER A 42 -6.15 10.79 15.03
N ALA A 43 -6.37 11.46 13.90
CA ALA A 43 -6.88 10.82 12.69
C ALA A 43 -5.86 9.86 12.06
N ILE A 44 -4.57 10.23 12.03
CA ILE A 44 -3.50 9.33 11.59
C ILE A 44 -3.47 8.07 12.46
N ARG A 45 -3.54 8.22 13.80
CA ARG A 45 -3.63 7.09 14.74
C ARG A 45 -4.78 6.15 14.37
N PHE A 46 -5.98 6.72 14.26
CA PHE A 46 -7.19 5.98 13.95
C PHE A 46 -7.05 5.19 12.63
N LEU A 47 -6.57 5.84 11.57
CA LEU A 47 -6.40 5.23 10.26
C LEU A 47 -5.36 4.10 10.25
N LEU A 48 -4.23 4.28 10.95
CA LEU A 48 -3.21 3.24 11.07
C LEU A 48 -3.73 2.03 11.85
N GLN A 49 -4.45 2.27 12.94
CA GLN A 49 -5.03 1.19 13.74
C GLN A 49 -6.12 0.44 12.96
N MET A 50 -6.97 1.17 12.24
CA MET A 50 -7.96 0.58 11.35
C MET A 50 -7.31 -0.22 10.22
N SER A 51 -6.21 0.25 9.64
CA SER A 51 -5.45 -0.50 8.63
C SER A 51 -4.95 -1.83 9.17
N ILE A 52 -4.38 -1.85 10.38
CA ILE A 52 -3.91 -3.09 11.03
C ILE A 52 -5.07 -4.07 11.27
N GLU A 53 -6.19 -3.59 11.83
CA GLU A 53 -7.36 -4.43 12.08
C GLU A 53 -7.94 -5.01 10.79
N LEU A 54 -8.13 -4.18 9.76
CA LEU A 54 -8.63 -4.64 8.46
C LEU A 54 -7.68 -5.67 7.82
N ASN A 55 -6.37 -5.46 7.95
CA ASN A 55 -5.37 -6.41 7.46
C ASN A 55 -5.48 -7.77 8.17
N ASN A 56 -5.62 -7.77 9.50
CA ASN A 56 -5.75 -8.99 10.30
C ASN A 56 -7.03 -9.79 9.96
N HIS A 57 -8.07 -9.11 9.50
CA HIS A 57 -9.33 -9.73 9.05
C HIS A 57 -9.35 -10.06 7.54
N GLY A 58 -8.23 -9.91 6.84
CA GLY A 58 -8.12 -10.21 5.41
C GLY A 58 -8.74 -9.16 4.48
N ASN A 59 -9.19 -8.02 5.00
CA ASN A 59 -9.69 -6.90 4.21
C ASN A 59 -8.54 -5.99 3.73
N TYR A 60 -7.69 -6.56 2.87
CA TYR A 60 -6.43 -5.96 2.43
C TYR A 60 -6.62 -4.67 1.62
N VAL A 61 -7.67 -4.59 0.80
CA VAL A 61 -7.95 -3.40 -0.02
C VAL A 61 -8.27 -2.20 0.87
N GLU A 62 -9.12 -2.40 1.87
CA GLU A 62 -9.55 -1.32 2.75
C GLU A 62 -8.44 -0.94 3.73
N SER A 63 -7.62 -1.92 4.15
CA SER A 63 -6.40 -1.67 4.90
C SER A 63 -5.45 -0.72 4.16
N VAL A 64 -5.16 -1.01 2.88
CA VAL A 64 -4.28 -0.16 2.05
C VAL A 64 -4.84 1.24 1.88
N LYS A 65 -6.16 1.41 1.71
CA LYS A 65 -6.80 2.73 1.64
C LYS A 65 -6.65 3.53 2.94
N CYS A 66 -6.75 2.87 4.09
CA CYS A 66 -6.55 3.52 5.39
C CYS A 66 -5.10 3.96 5.57
N ALA A 67 -4.14 3.09 5.25
CA ALA A 67 -2.71 3.40 5.31
C ALA A 67 -2.32 4.54 4.36
N GLU A 68 -2.84 4.55 3.13
CA GLU A 68 -2.65 5.64 2.17
C GLU A 68 -3.20 6.97 2.69
N SER A 69 -4.40 6.95 3.28
CA SER A 69 -5.01 8.16 3.85
C SER A 69 -4.19 8.72 5.00
N ALA A 70 -3.65 7.85 5.85
CA ALA A 70 -2.73 8.25 6.93
C ALA A 70 -1.44 8.86 6.38
N LEU A 71 -0.86 8.25 5.33
CA LEU A 71 0.34 8.75 4.64
C LEU A 71 0.10 10.14 4.03
N LEU A 72 -1.04 10.34 3.35
CA LEU A 72 -1.39 11.62 2.75
C LEU A 72 -1.57 12.71 3.80
N LEU A 73 -2.36 12.45 4.86
CA LEU A 73 -2.56 13.41 5.95
C LEU A 73 -1.24 13.82 6.59
N ARG A 74 -0.36 12.85 6.80
CA ARG A 74 0.97 13.09 7.33
C ARG A 74 1.83 13.91 6.36
N HIS A 75 1.85 13.58 5.08
CA HIS A 75 2.65 14.27 4.07
C HIS A 75 2.24 15.75 3.95
N VAL A 76 0.94 16.02 3.86
CA VAL A 76 0.40 17.39 3.75
C VAL A 76 0.71 18.24 4.99
N ASN A 77 0.85 17.62 6.16
CA ASN A 77 1.06 18.30 7.43
C ASN A 77 2.46 18.04 8.03
N GLU A 78 3.43 17.58 7.23
CA GLU A 78 4.65 16.96 7.74
C GLU A 78 5.39 17.80 8.80
N ALA A 79 5.52 19.11 8.57
CA ALA A 79 6.20 20.02 9.49
C ALA A 79 5.52 20.13 10.87
N THR A 80 4.18 20.06 10.92
CA THR A 80 3.42 20.24 12.16
C THR A 80 3.17 18.92 12.88
N VAL A 81 3.03 17.80 12.16
CA VAL A 81 2.77 16.48 12.77
C VAL A 81 4.05 15.80 13.24
N THR A 82 5.19 16.00 12.57
CA THR A 82 6.45 15.29 12.87
C THR A 82 6.85 15.32 14.36
N PRO A 83 6.79 16.46 15.07
CA PRO A 83 7.12 16.52 16.49
C PRO A 83 6.16 15.72 17.40
N LEU A 84 4.96 15.41 16.90
CA LEU A 84 3.88 14.76 17.64
C LEU A 84 3.73 13.26 17.33
N LEU A 85 4.64 12.68 16.54
CA LEU A 85 4.59 11.26 16.17
C LEU A 85 5.09 10.31 17.27
N ALA A 86 5.74 10.81 18.33
CA ALA A 86 6.33 9.97 19.38
C ALA A 86 5.35 8.95 20.00
N PRO A 87 4.08 9.30 20.30
CA PRO A 87 3.10 8.33 20.79
C PRO A 87 2.80 7.21 19.78
N LEU A 88 2.67 7.54 18.49
CA LEU A 88 2.41 6.54 17.44
C LEU A 88 3.57 5.54 17.29
N ILE A 89 4.80 6.00 17.52
CA ILE A 89 5.99 5.13 17.51
C ILE A 89 6.02 4.24 18.76
N ALA A 90 5.61 4.76 19.92
CA ALA A 90 5.52 4.00 21.15
C ALA A 90 4.43 2.93 21.11
N GLU A 91 3.31 3.22 20.42
CA GLU A 91 2.20 2.30 20.14
C GLU A 91 2.50 1.32 19.00
N GLU A 92 3.71 1.35 18.43
CA GLU A 92 4.16 0.49 17.31
C GLU A 92 3.34 0.66 16.01
N LEU A 93 2.53 1.72 15.90
CA LEU A 93 1.80 2.07 14.68
C LEU A 93 2.74 2.64 13.60
N ILE A 94 3.88 3.19 14.01
CA ILE A 94 4.95 3.63 13.12
C ILE A 94 6.25 2.94 13.55
N PRO A 95 6.94 2.19 12.66
CA PRO A 95 8.16 1.49 13.04
C PRO A 95 9.26 2.45 13.50
N ARG A 96 9.96 2.07 14.58
CA ARG A 96 11.12 2.83 15.08
C ARG A 96 12.18 2.97 13.99
N GLY A 97 12.67 4.18 13.78
CA GLY A 97 13.67 4.47 12.74
C GLY A 97 13.12 4.57 11.31
N ARG A 98 11.83 4.28 11.09
CA ARG A 98 11.12 4.50 9.81
C ARG A 98 10.05 5.58 9.94
N SER A 99 10.38 6.60 10.71
CA SER A 99 9.47 7.68 11.03
C SER A 99 9.46 8.79 9.99
N ARG A 100 10.07 8.64 8.81
CA ARG A 100 9.96 9.62 7.71
C ARG A 100 8.87 9.21 6.74
N THR A 101 8.29 10.20 6.06
CA THR A 101 7.22 9.99 5.08
C THR A 101 7.66 9.08 3.93
N VAL A 102 8.92 9.23 3.46
CA VAL A 102 9.53 8.34 2.45
C VAL A 102 9.55 6.87 2.91
N ASP A 103 9.91 6.62 4.16
CA ASP A 103 10.04 5.25 4.67
C ASP A 103 8.66 4.56 4.76
N GLN A 104 7.62 5.32 5.11
CA GLN A 104 6.23 4.82 5.13
C GLN A 104 5.63 4.62 3.74
N ALA A 105 5.95 5.50 2.80
CA ALA A 105 5.54 5.33 1.40
C ALA A 105 6.16 4.07 0.80
N GLU A 106 7.43 3.81 1.08
CA GLU A 106 8.09 2.54 0.73
C GLU A 106 7.38 1.33 1.34
N ASP A 107 7.07 1.36 2.64
CA ASP A 107 6.36 0.27 3.31
C ASP A 107 4.99 -0.01 2.68
N LEU A 108 4.25 1.04 2.32
CA LEU A 108 2.96 0.90 1.66
C LEU A 108 3.08 0.31 0.25
N VAL A 109 4.11 0.70 -0.52
CA VAL A 109 4.37 0.13 -1.85
C VAL A 109 4.76 -1.35 -1.75
N LEU A 110 5.62 -1.71 -0.80
CA LEU A 110 6.00 -3.11 -0.56
C LEU A 110 4.78 -3.94 -0.12
N CYS A 111 3.94 -3.39 0.76
CA CYS A 111 2.69 -4.01 1.19
C CYS A 111 1.77 -4.29 -0.02
N CYS A 112 1.56 -3.30 -0.89
CA CYS A 112 0.78 -3.47 -2.12
C CYS A 112 1.37 -4.57 -3.02
N ASN A 113 2.68 -4.56 -3.25
CA ASN A 113 3.35 -5.58 -4.07
C ASN A 113 3.17 -6.99 -3.49
N ASN A 114 3.29 -7.16 -2.17
CA ASN A 114 3.09 -8.46 -1.52
C ASN A 114 1.63 -8.95 -1.66
N HIS A 115 0.65 -8.09 -1.40
CA HIS A 115 -0.76 -8.45 -1.58
C HIS A 115 -1.10 -8.75 -3.04
N ALA A 116 -0.52 -8.02 -3.99
CA ALA A 116 -0.69 -8.29 -5.41
C ALA A 116 -0.19 -9.69 -5.79
N VAL A 117 1.02 -10.05 -5.34
CA VAL A 117 1.62 -11.37 -5.61
C VAL A 117 0.76 -12.49 -5.04
N ALA A 118 0.31 -12.35 -3.80
CA ALA A 118 -0.63 -13.30 -3.19
C ALA A 118 -1.92 -13.41 -4.03
N ALA A 119 -2.54 -12.28 -4.37
CA ALA A 119 -3.80 -12.23 -5.10
C ALA A 119 -3.70 -12.85 -6.51
N PHE A 120 -2.69 -12.49 -7.32
CA PHE A 120 -2.59 -13.06 -8.67
C PHE A 120 -2.16 -14.53 -8.69
N ASN A 121 -1.49 -15.02 -7.64
CA ASN A 121 -1.21 -16.45 -7.50
C ASN A 121 -2.50 -17.26 -7.26
N GLU A 122 -3.48 -16.65 -6.60
CA GLU A 122 -4.83 -17.21 -6.41
C GLU A 122 -5.79 -16.87 -7.55
N LYS A 123 -5.31 -16.29 -8.67
CA LYS A 123 -6.13 -15.82 -9.80
C LYS A 123 -7.12 -14.70 -9.43
N GLN A 124 -6.93 -14.03 -8.30
CA GLN A 124 -7.69 -12.85 -7.89
C GLN A 124 -7.16 -11.60 -8.58
N PHE A 125 -7.34 -11.58 -9.89
CA PHE A 125 -6.71 -10.62 -10.79
C PHE A 125 -7.18 -9.17 -10.63
N LEU A 126 -8.42 -8.94 -10.21
CA LEU A 126 -8.94 -7.59 -9.94
C LEU A 126 -8.31 -6.98 -8.67
N ALA A 127 -8.13 -7.79 -7.63
CA ALA A 127 -7.45 -7.36 -6.41
C ALA A 127 -5.97 -7.07 -6.68
N ALA A 128 -5.30 -7.93 -7.45
CA ALA A 128 -3.92 -7.69 -7.86
C ALA A 128 -3.75 -6.40 -8.67
N GLU A 129 -4.64 -6.11 -9.60
CA GLU A 129 -4.66 -4.83 -10.35
C GLU A 129 -4.82 -3.62 -9.43
N PHE A 130 -5.71 -3.70 -8.44
CA PHE A 130 -5.88 -2.64 -7.46
C PHE A 130 -4.55 -2.34 -6.74
N PHE A 131 -3.90 -3.37 -6.21
CA PHE A 131 -2.65 -3.19 -5.45
C PHE A 131 -1.49 -2.70 -6.34
N LEU A 132 -1.31 -3.28 -7.53
CA LEU A 132 -0.24 -2.87 -8.45
C LEU A 132 -0.48 -1.46 -9.00
N GLY A 133 -1.73 -1.11 -9.30
CA GLY A 133 -2.11 0.24 -9.68
C GLY A 133 -1.82 1.25 -8.56
N LYS A 134 -2.09 0.88 -7.31
CA LYS A 134 -1.77 1.69 -6.13
C LYS A 134 -0.25 1.88 -5.96
N ALA A 135 0.53 0.81 -6.07
CA ALA A 135 1.99 0.87 -6.01
C ALA A 135 2.59 1.75 -7.13
N LEU A 136 2.06 1.65 -8.36
CA LEU A 136 2.45 2.53 -9.46
C LEU A 136 2.11 4.00 -9.19
N PHE A 137 0.93 4.27 -8.64
CA PHE A 137 0.50 5.62 -8.28
C PHE A 137 1.41 6.24 -7.23
N LEU A 138 1.70 5.52 -6.14
CA LEU A 138 2.58 6.00 -5.06
C LEU A 138 4.03 6.26 -5.52
N THR A 139 4.47 5.59 -6.59
CA THR A 139 5.81 5.73 -7.18
C THR A 139 5.82 6.58 -8.45
N ASP A 140 4.71 7.26 -8.77
CA ASP A 140 4.60 8.10 -9.96
C ASP A 140 5.15 9.51 -9.71
N LEU A 141 5.54 10.19 -10.79
CA LEU A 141 5.90 11.61 -10.78
C LEU A 141 4.87 12.39 -11.60
N ARG A 142 3.69 12.60 -11.03
CA ARG A 142 2.65 13.38 -11.71
C ARG A 142 2.80 14.87 -11.41
N GLY A 143 3.57 15.55 -12.25
CA GLY A 143 3.54 17.02 -12.36
C GLY A 143 3.69 17.81 -11.04
N LYS A 144 3.31 19.10 -11.07
CA LYS A 144 3.56 20.08 -9.99
C LYS A 144 2.56 20.03 -8.83
N GLU A 145 1.55 19.15 -8.86
CA GLU A 145 0.40 19.22 -7.94
C GLU A 145 0.12 17.91 -7.17
N GLU A 146 0.82 16.80 -7.45
CA GLU A 146 0.61 15.54 -6.72
C GLU A 146 1.74 15.25 -5.72
N ALA A 147 1.39 14.58 -4.62
CA ALA A 147 2.26 14.25 -3.50
C ALA A 147 3.44 13.37 -3.95
N ASN A 148 4.60 13.96 -4.21
CA ASN A 148 5.85 13.21 -4.36
C ASN A 148 6.33 12.75 -2.97
N TYR A 149 6.01 11.51 -2.61
CA TYR A 149 6.40 10.93 -1.32
C TYR A 149 7.89 10.60 -1.21
N PHE A 150 8.65 10.65 -2.32
CA PHE A 150 10.03 10.19 -2.40
C PHE A 150 11.04 11.33 -2.65
N ILE A 151 10.75 12.54 -2.17
CA ILE A 151 11.67 13.69 -2.26
C ILE A 151 13.03 13.32 -1.65
N GLY A 152 14.09 13.46 -2.45
CA GLY A 152 15.45 13.11 -2.04
C GLY A 152 15.75 11.60 -2.00
N ALA A 153 14.81 10.76 -2.46
CA ALA A 153 14.92 9.29 -2.46
C ALA A 153 14.57 8.70 -3.85
N GLU A 154 14.97 9.38 -4.92
CA GLU A 154 14.66 9.03 -6.31
C GLU A 154 15.06 7.58 -6.66
N SER A 155 16.29 7.17 -6.31
CA SER A 155 16.76 5.80 -6.57
C SER A 155 15.86 4.75 -5.91
N ARG A 156 15.40 5.01 -4.68
CA ARG A 156 14.48 4.13 -3.96
C ARG A 156 13.10 4.07 -4.65
N ARG A 157 12.56 5.22 -5.08
CA ARG A 157 11.30 5.25 -5.83
C ARG A 157 11.38 4.42 -7.12
N LEU A 158 12.44 4.61 -7.89
CA LEU A 158 12.64 3.90 -9.15
C LEU A 158 12.81 2.39 -8.94
N GLN A 159 13.53 1.97 -7.88
CA GLN A 159 13.64 0.55 -7.50
C GLN A 159 12.25 -0.06 -7.19
N LEU A 160 11.44 0.62 -6.38
CA LEU A 160 10.08 0.16 -6.06
C LEU A 160 9.18 0.11 -7.29
N ARG A 161 9.30 1.10 -8.19
CA ARG A 161 8.55 1.14 -9.46
C ARG A 161 8.95 -0.01 -10.38
N ALA A 162 10.24 -0.30 -10.52
CA ALA A 162 10.74 -1.42 -11.30
C ALA A 162 10.21 -2.76 -10.76
N ALA A 163 10.26 -2.96 -9.44
CA ALA A 163 9.69 -4.15 -8.81
C ALA A 163 8.18 -4.29 -9.08
N THR A 164 7.44 -3.18 -9.02
CA THR A 164 5.99 -3.16 -9.32
C THR A 164 5.69 -3.51 -10.78
N LEU A 165 6.47 -2.97 -11.73
CA LEU A 165 6.37 -3.30 -13.16
C LEU A 165 6.72 -4.76 -13.43
N ASN A 166 7.72 -5.33 -12.74
CA ASN A 166 8.03 -6.75 -12.81
C ASN A 166 6.83 -7.60 -12.35
N ASN A 167 6.22 -7.25 -11.23
CA ASN A 167 5.03 -7.94 -10.72
C ASN A 167 3.83 -7.86 -11.69
N LEU A 168 3.60 -6.71 -12.34
CA LEU A 168 2.62 -6.57 -13.42
C LEU A 168 2.93 -7.50 -14.59
N GLY A 169 4.19 -7.56 -15.01
CA GLY A 169 4.66 -8.51 -16.02
C GLY A 169 4.32 -9.95 -15.65
N CYS A 170 4.60 -10.34 -14.40
CA CYS A 170 4.30 -11.66 -13.85
C CYS A 170 2.79 -11.96 -13.77
N MET A 171 1.96 -10.97 -13.47
CA MET A 171 0.49 -11.08 -13.46
C MET A 171 -0.05 -11.29 -14.88
N GLU A 172 0.38 -10.48 -15.86
CA GLU A 172 -0.08 -10.60 -17.25
C GLU A 172 0.38 -11.92 -17.90
N LYS A 173 1.58 -12.41 -17.56
CA LYS A 173 2.03 -13.76 -17.95
C LYS A 173 1.06 -14.84 -17.45
N ARG A 174 0.60 -14.76 -16.20
CA ARG A 174 -0.40 -15.69 -15.65
C ARG A 174 -1.77 -15.58 -16.33
N ARG A 175 -2.10 -14.42 -16.88
CA ARG A 175 -3.29 -14.18 -17.72
C ARG A 175 -3.12 -14.61 -19.18
N GLN A 176 -1.95 -15.15 -19.56
CA GLN A 176 -1.58 -15.48 -20.94
C GLN A 176 -1.50 -14.27 -21.89
N ARG A 177 -1.41 -13.06 -21.32
CA ARG A 177 -1.24 -11.79 -22.04
C ARG A 177 0.23 -11.47 -22.19
N LEU A 178 0.88 -12.21 -23.09
CA LEU A 178 2.34 -12.21 -23.22
C LEU A 178 2.92 -10.89 -23.75
N GLU A 179 2.17 -10.19 -24.60
CA GLU A 179 2.61 -8.90 -25.15
C GLU A 179 2.65 -7.82 -24.06
N GLU A 180 1.58 -7.71 -23.26
CA GLU A 180 1.49 -6.80 -22.12
C GLU A 180 2.53 -7.16 -21.06
N SER A 181 2.71 -8.46 -20.78
CA SER A 181 3.75 -8.95 -19.88
C SER A 181 5.14 -8.48 -20.31
N LEU A 182 5.48 -8.65 -21.57
CA LEU A 182 6.76 -8.22 -22.14
C LEU A 182 6.92 -6.70 -22.08
N GLY A 183 5.84 -5.95 -22.32
CA GLY A 183 5.82 -4.49 -22.22
C GLY A 183 6.17 -4.00 -20.82
N TYR A 184 5.60 -4.60 -19.78
CA TYR A 184 5.93 -4.26 -18.39
C TYR A 184 7.34 -4.68 -17.98
N LEU A 185 7.78 -5.89 -18.36
CA LEU A 185 9.12 -6.38 -18.04
C LEU A 185 10.23 -5.54 -18.68
N ARG A 186 10.02 -5.06 -19.91
CA ARG A 186 10.98 -4.13 -20.56
C ARG A 186 11.10 -2.82 -19.80
N GLN A 187 9.98 -2.21 -19.40
CA GLN A 187 9.99 -0.99 -18.59
C GLN A 187 10.70 -1.20 -17.24
N ALA A 188 10.51 -2.35 -16.59
CA ALA A 188 11.21 -2.66 -15.34
C ALA A 188 12.74 -2.71 -15.54
N VAL A 189 13.19 -3.40 -16.58
CA VAL A 189 14.63 -3.50 -16.92
C VAL A 189 15.21 -2.13 -17.29
N GLU A 190 14.50 -1.31 -18.05
CA GLU A 190 14.95 0.05 -18.41
C GLU A 190 15.19 0.90 -17.15
N LEU A 191 14.31 0.81 -16.15
CA LEU A 191 14.50 1.49 -14.87
C LEU A 191 15.70 0.94 -14.09
N GLU A 192 15.87 -0.39 -14.03
CA GLU A 192 17.02 -1.00 -13.35
C GLU A 192 18.36 -0.61 -14.00
N VAL A 193 18.45 -0.66 -15.32
CA VAL A 193 19.64 -0.22 -16.06
C VAL A 193 19.94 1.26 -15.79
N SER A 194 18.91 2.12 -15.73
CA SER A 194 19.11 3.52 -15.39
C SER A 194 19.70 3.72 -13.98
N LEU A 195 19.40 2.82 -13.04
CA LEU A 195 19.91 2.84 -11.67
C LEU A 195 21.34 2.29 -11.55
N ASP A 196 21.70 1.28 -12.34
CA ASP A 196 23.05 0.68 -12.33
C ASP A 196 24.12 1.66 -12.85
N THR A 197 23.75 2.63 -13.67
CA THR A 197 24.66 3.74 -14.03
C THR A 197 24.99 4.65 -12.85
N THR A 198 24.19 4.61 -11.78
CA THR A 198 24.37 5.40 -10.55
C THR A 198 24.83 4.58 -9.34
N SER A 199 24.70 3.24 -9.37
CA SER A 199 25.04 2.35 -8.26
C SER A 199 25.81 1.13 -8.78
N ARG A 200 27.04 0.92 -8.27
CA ARG A 200 27.79 -0.34 -8.42
C ARG A 200 27.15 -1.44 -7.53
N GLY A 201 25.87 -1.73 -7.74
CA GLY A 201 25.11 -2.77 -7.05
C GLY A 201 24.95 -3.99 -7.93
N SER A 202 25.09 -5.19 -7.36
CA SER A 202 25.00 -6.46 -8.09
C SER A 202 23.62 -6.65 -8.76
N PRO A 203 23.55 -7.01 -10.06
CA PRO A 203 22.31 -7.35 -10.79
C PRO A 203 21.52 -8.54 -10.20
N SER A 204 22.09 -9.25 -9.22
CA SER A 204 21.55 -10.51 -8.69
C SER A 204 20.40 -10.37 -7.69
N THR A 205 20.08 -9.17 -7.19
CA THR A 205 19.09 -9.03 -6.10
C THR A 205 17.64 -8.99 -6.60
N TYR A 206 17.39 -8.68 -7.88
CA TYR A 206 16.03 -8.40 -8.37
C TYR A 206 15.62 -9.17 -9.63
N LEU A 207 16.51 -10.01 -10.16
CA LEU A 207 16.30 -10.82 -11.35
C LEU A 207 15.46 -12.08 -11.08
N ASN A 208 14.20 -11.92 -10.65
CA ASN A 208 13.18 -12.95 -10.84
C ASN A 208 12.63 -12.85 -12.27
N LEU A 209 13.48 -13.05 -13.27
CA LEU A 209 13.07 -12.93 -14.68
C LEU A 209 12.34 -14.16 -15.20
N CYS A 210 12.39 -15.30 -14.51
CA CYS A 210 11.54 -16.48 -14.71
C CYS A 210 12.00 -17.55 -13.74
N THR A 211 11.35 -17.72 -12.59
CA THR A 211 11.35 -19.04 -11.92
C THR A 211 10.13 -19.80 -12.40
N PHE A 212 10.40 -20.92 -13.07
CA PHE A 212 9.48 -21.84 -13.74
C PHE A 212 8.53 -22.55 -12.76
#